data_AF-A0A959U715-F1
#
_entry.id   AF-A0A959U715-F1
#
_cell.length_a   1.000
_cell.length_b   1.000
_cell.length_c   1.000
_cell.angle_alpha   90.00
_cell.angle_beta   90.00
_cell.angle_gamma   90.00
#
_symmetry.space_group_name_H-M   'P 1'
#
loop_
_entity.id
_entity.type
_entity.pdbx_description
1 polymer ?
#
loop_
_entity_poly.entity_id
_entity_poly.type
_entity_poly.pdbx_seq_one_letter_code
_entity_poly.pdbx_strand_id
1 'polypeptide(L)'
;MELDDLLIQGADYAYTIHGWLKGVNSGALNTSRDMGGDAKSTGIRKLMGTDAFGFILHYYDGDYTQIGSGNSFIPTASTSGTGYNLVTENLYNGNIRAMTTALMRETHAKVDVVGAAYTYDQLNRLTGRKTFIKSNMHLSGNFTWSAISESPKWSSAYTYDGNGNLLTLERAGDNATSSYDMDDLTYNYYPNTNQLGRVDDAISSSAYSDDIDDQTGANYSYDEIGNLISDDQGDIDDIQWNVQGKITFIDKGSGPDLTFAYDAMGNRVMKMVDDGTEQVYTYYVRDAQGNIMTTYSRIDNGSTDSIFLGEQHIYGSGRLGYLSTRISMDSVLPTTGYYYRQLGLRRYELSNHLGNVLVVITDRRLLIEGTGGLAGKIVSAEPDVLQANDYYPFGMMMSGRTWEAGSSHRYGFNGKEFVESEYFQDYGMRAYLPLIARFISVDPLRFKYPELSTYQFASNTPIWASDVDGLEAWVKTRDWSRKDLFGFQRFVNTEIERITSND
;
A
#
# COMPACT_ATOMS: atom_id res chain seq x y z
N MET A 1 -3.24 -15.93 -10.83
CA MET A 1 -4.61 -15.76 -10.28
C MET A 1 -5.39 -14.94 -11.28
N GLU A 2 -6.62 -15.34 -11.58
CA GLU A 2 -7.48 -14.67 -12.55
C GLU A 2 -8.54 -13.87 -11.77
N LEU A 3 -8.65 -12.56 -12.01
CA LEU A 3 -9.65 -11.72 -11.35
C LEU A 3 -10.96 -11.68 -12.14
N ASP A 4 -12.03 -12.06 -11.42
CA ASP A 4 -13.43 -12.10 -11.88
C ASP A 4 -13.73 -13.08 -13.03
N ASP A 5 -15.02 -13.32 -13.27
CA ASP A 5 -15.51 -14.14 -14.38
C ASP A 5 -15.24 -13.52 -15.76
N LEU A 6 -14.99 -12.21 -15.80
CA LEU A 6 -14.71 -11.45 -17.02
C LEU A 6 -13.22 -11.43 -17.43
N LEU A 7 -12.32 -12.10 -16.68
CA LEU A 7 -10.88 -12.17 -16.95
C LEU A 7 -10.27 -10.76 -17.11
N ILE A 8 -10.49 -9.92 -16.09
CA ILE A 8 -10.17 -8.48 -16.16
C ILE A 8 -8.67 -8.26 -16.01
N GLN A 9 -8.01 -9.06 -15.18
CA GLN A 9 -6.57 -9.00 -14.97
C GLN A 9 -6.05 -10.31 -14.37
N GLY A 10 -4.82 -10.69 -14.74
CA GLY A 10 -4.04 -11.74 -14.10
C GLY A 10 -3.07 -11.21 -13.05
N ALA A 11 -2.81 -12.03 -12.04
CA ALA A 11 -1.72 -11.85 -11.09
C ALA A 11 -0.87 -13.11 -11.07
N ASP A 12 0.32 -13.04 -11.67
CA ASP A 12 1.26 -14.14 -11.78
C ASP A 12 2.44 -13.94 -10.86
N TYR A 13 2.74 -14.97 -10.07
CA TYR A 13 3.74 -14.90 -9.02
C TYR A 13 4.97 -15.72 -9.42
N ALA A 14 6.14 -15.12 -9.31
CA ALA A 14 7.42 -15.81 -9.40
C ALA A 14 8.05 -15.93 -8.01
N TYR A 15 8.65 -17.08 -7.72
CA TYR A 15 9.37 -17.32 -6.47
C TYR A 15 10.79 -17.79 -6.76
N THR A 16 11.71 -17.48 -5.85
CA THR A 16 13.07 -18.04 -5.86
C THR A 16 13.04 -19.49 -5.41
N ILE A 17 14.14 -20.22 -5.63
CA ILE A 17 14.29 -21.60 -5.15
C ILE A 17 14.22 -21.73 -3.62
N HIS A 18 14.45 -20.63 -2.90
CA HIS A 18 14.35 -20.56 -1.43
C HIS A 18 12.90 -20.31 -0.96
N GLY A 19 11.94 -20.16 -1.88
CA GLY A 19 10.54 -19.84 -1.58
C GLY A 19 10.27 -18.35 -1.34
N TRP A 20 11.24 -17.47 -1.58
CA TRP A 20 11.02 -16.01 -1.46
C TRP A 20 10.28 -15.49 -2.69
N LEU A 21 9.33 -14.58 -2.48
CA LEU A 21 8.64 -13.91 -3.58
C LEU A 21 9.65 -13.12 -4.42
N LYS A 22 9.74 -13.45 -5.71
CA LYS A 22 10.63 -12.73 -6.64
C LYS A 22 9.93 -11.57 -7.32
N GLY A 23 8.64 -11.71 -7.61
CA GLY A 23 7.87 -10.64 -8.24
C GLY A 23 6.49 -11.08 -8.63
N VAL A 24 5.68 -10.09 -8.98
CA VAL A 24 4.34 -10.26 -9.53
C VAL A 24 4.27 -9.59 -10.88
N ASN A 25 3.70 -10.30 -11.86
CA ASN A 25 3.57 -9.86 -13.25
C ASN A 25 4.92 -9.43 -13.85
N SER A 26 4.89 -8.84 -15.04
CA SER A 26 6.11 -8.32 -15.66
C SER A 26 6.56 -7.01 -15.01
N GLY A 27 7.87 -6.84 -14.83
CA GLY A 27 8.46 -5.63 -14.23
C GLY A 27 8.32 -4.35 -15.06
N ALA A 28 7.54 -4.37 -16.15
CA ALA A 28 7.20 -3.20 -16.96
C ALA A 28 5.83 -3.29 -17.64
N LEU A 29 4.92 -4.16 -17.19
CA LEU A 29 3.58 -4.35 -17.81
C LEU A 29 3.63 -4.65 -19.32
N ASN A 30 4.65 -5.41 -19.75
CA ASN A 30 4.86 -5.77 -21.15
C ASN A 30 4.27 -7.15 -21.42
N THR A 31 3.23 -7.21 -22.25
CA THR A 31 2.49 -8.45 -22.59
C THR A 31 3.34 -9.54 -23.23
N SER A 32 4.45 -9.18 -23.90
CA SER A 32 5.39 -10.17 -24.47
C SER A 32 6.31 -10.81 -23.44
N ARG A 33 6.36 -10.24 -22.24
CA ARG A 33 7.16 -10.65 -21.08
C ARG A 33 6.31 -11.04 -19.88
N ASP A 34 5.00 -11.04 -20.07
CA ASP A 34 4.06 -11.49 -19.08
C ASP A 34 4.10 -13.02 -18.93
N MET A 35 4.06 -13.46 -17.68
CA MET A 35 4.26 -14.83 -17.25
C MET A 35 3.02 -15.68 -17.55
N GLY A 36 1.81 -15.16 -17.31
CA GLY A 36 0.53 -15.81 -17.60
C GLY A 36 0.16 -15.78 -19.07
N GLY A 37 0.72 -14.82 -19.82
CA GLY A 37 0.46 -14.61 -21.23
C GLY A 37 -0.79 -13.80 -21.53
N ASP A 38 -1.08 -12.86 -20.66
CA ASP A 38 -2.27 -12.04 -20.66
C ASP A 38 -2.15 -10.96 -21.74
N ALA A 39 -3.25 -10.74 -22.47
CA ALA A 39 -3.31 -9.87 -23.63
C ALA A 39 -2.22 -10.14 -24.70
N LYS A 40 -1.68 -11.37 -24.79
CA LYS A 40 -0.78 -11.74 -25.89
C LYS A 40 -1.52 -11.65 -27.23
N SER A 41 -0.81 -11.20 -28.27
CA SER A 41 -1.38 -10.96 -29.61
C SER A 41 -2.01 -12.21 -30.26
N THR A 42 -1.66 -13.39 -29.76
CA THR A 42 -2.15 -14.70 -30.20
C THR A 42 -2.41 -15.59 -28.98
N GLY A 43 -3.26 -16.61 -29.15
CA GLY A 43 -3.59 -17.56 -28.10
C GLY A 43 -4.92 -17.28 -27.38
N ILE A 44 -5.28 -18.18 -26.47
CA ILE A 44 -6.58 -18.18 -25.78
C ILE A 44 -6.75 -17.02 -24.80
N ARG A 45 -5.65 -16.43 -24.32
CA ARG A 45 -5.61 -15.31 -23.37
C ARG A 45 -5.55 -13.93 -24.02
N LYS A 46 -5.74 -13.84 -25.34
CA LYS A 46 -5.66 -12.57 -26.09
C LYS A 46 -6.63 -11.49 -25.58
N LEU A 47 -7.81 -11.90 -25.11
CA LEU A 47 -8.85 -11.00 -24.60
C LEU A 47 -8.89 -10.94 -23.07
N MET A 48 -7.89 -11.51 -22.42
CA MET A 48 -7.63 -11.22 -21.02
C MET A 48 -7.06 -9.81 -20.91
N GLY A 49 -7.45 -9.06 -19.88
CA GLY A 49 -6.91 -7.72 -19.68
C GLY A 49 -5.40 -7.74 -19.43
N THR A 50 -4.72 -6.70 -19.90
CA THR A 50 -3.30 -6.48 -19.60
C THR A 50 -3.04 -6.29 -18.11
N ASP A 51 -1.80 -6.49 -17.68
CA ASP A 51 -1.39 -6.17 -16.30
C ASP A 51 -1.54 -4.66 -16.01
N ALA A 52 -2.28 -4.30 -14.96
CA ALA A 52 -2.28 -2.93 -14.44
C ALA A 52 -1.13 -2.64 -13.47
N PHE A 53 -0.52 -3.68 -12.88
CA PHE A 53 0.58 -3.54 -11.94
C PHE A 53 1.57 -4.70 -12.07
N GLY A 54 2.80 -4.45 -11.63
CA GLY A 54 3.83 -5.46 -11.51
C GLY A 54 4.97 -4.96 -10.66
N PHE A 55 5.62 -5.87 -9.95
CA PHE A 55 6.79 -5.53 -9.15
C PHE A 55 7.80 -6.67 -9.08
N ILE A 56 9.07 -6.33 -8.92
CA ILE A 56 10.18 -7.29 -8.80
C ILE A 56 10.96 -6.97 -7.54
N LEU A 57 11.26 -7.99 -6.73
CA LEU A 57 12.08 -7.88 -5.52
C LEU A 57 13.47 -8.45 -5.78
N HIS A 58 14.49 -7.77 -5.29
CA HIS A 58 15.88 -8.21 -5.39
C HIS A 58 16.45 -8.40 -3.99
N TYR A 59 17.12 -9.53 -3.79
CA TYR A 59 17.78 -9.91 -2.53
C TYR A 59 19.30 -9.90 -2.69
N TYR A 60 19.79 -10.58 -3.71
CA TYR A 60 21.21 -10.61 -4.07
C TYR A 60 21.38 -10.83 -5.59
N ASP A 61 22.57 -10.58 -6.11
CA ASP A 61 22.87 -10.78 -7.54
C ASP A 61 22.78 -12.28 -7.89
N GLY A 62 21.95 -12.61 -8.87
CA GLY A 62 21.69 -14.02 -9.22
C GLY A 62 20.70 -14.72 -8.28
N ASP A 63 19.90 -13.98 -7.51
CA ASP A 63 18.81 -14.51 -6.68
C ASP A 63 17.70 -15.23 -7.46
N TYR A 64 17.65 -15.04 -8.77
CA TYR A 64 16.70 -15.69 -9.65
C TYR A 64 17.31 -16.03 -11.01
N THR A 65 17.01 -17.22 -11.49
CA THR A 65 17.26 -17.64 -12.87
C THR A 65 15.97 -18.21 -13.42
N GLN A 66 15.50 -17.68 -14.54
CA GLN A 66 14.28 -18.17 -15.19
C GLN A 66 14.48 -19.60 -15.69
N ILE A 67 13.43 -20.40 -15.54
CA ILE A 67 13.36 -21.74 -16.14
C ILE A 67 12.93 -21.60 -17.60
N GLY A 68 13.73 -22.13 -18.52
CA GLY A 68 13.43 -22.17 -19.96
C GLY A 68 13.95 -20.97 -20.76
N SER A 69 13.66 -20.97 -22.06
CA SER A 69 14.21 -20.03 -23.06
C SER A 69 13.25 -18.89 -23.45
N GLY A 70 12.34 -18.52 -22.55
CA GLY A 70 11.37 -17.44 -22.78
C GLY A 70 11.95 -16.04 -22.55
N ASN A 71 11.16 -15.01 -22.86
CA ASN A 71 11.51 -13.64 -22.46
C ASN A 71 11.47 -13.50 -20.94
N SER A 72 12.50 -12.88 -20.36
CA SER A 72 12.51 -12.51 -18.94
C SER A 72 11.44 -11.48 -18.62
N PHE A 73 10.70 -11.72 -17.52
CA PHE A 73 9.79 -10.78 -16.87
C PHE A 73 10.53 -9.79 -15.96
N ILE A 74 11.82 -10.03 -15.69
CA ILE A 74 12.71 -9.14 -14.94
C ILE A 74 13.53 -8.31 -15.93
N PRO A 75 13.51 -6.96 -15.83
CA PRO A 75 14.32 -6.10 -16.69
C PRO A 75 15.81 -6.41 -16.56
N THR A 76 16.53 -6.37 -17.68
CA THR A 76 17.97 -6.60 -17.67
C THR A 76 18.66 -5.58 -16.77
N ALA A 77 19.51 -6.04 -15.86
CA ALA A 77 20.24 -5.16 -14.95
C ALA A 77 21.23 -4.24 -15.68
N SER A 78 21.66 -3.15 -15.03
CA SER A 78 22.74 -2.32 -15.58
C SER A 78 24.07 -3.07 -15.54
N THR A 79 24.80 -3.07 -16.67
CA THR A 79 26.14 -3.65 -16.78
C THR A 79 27.26 -2.59 -16.78
N SER A 80 26.91 -1.30 -16.68
CA SER A 80 27.86 -0.19 -16.74
C SER A 80 27.37 1.02 -15.92
N GLY A 81 28.08 1.34 -14.83
CA GLY A 81 27.79 2.51 -13.98
C GLY A 81 26.45 2.46 -13.21
N THR A 82 26.39 3.27 -12.14
CA THR A 82 25.28 3.75 -11.27
C THR A 82 23.89 3.08 -11.28
N GLY A 83 23.70 1.84 -11.72
CA GLY A 83 22.41 1.17 -11.70
C GLY A 83 21.99 0.79 -10.28
N TYR A 84 20.69 0.57 -10.07
CA TYR A 84 20.13 0.21 -8.75
C TYR A 84 20.80 -1.04 -8.11
N ASN A 85 21.30 -1.96 -8.93
CA ASN A 85 22.05 -3.16 -8.52
C ASN A 85 23.52 -2.89 -8.13
N LEU A 86 24.02 -1.66 -8.25
CA LEU A 86 25.39 -1.27 -7.89
C LEU A 86 25.46 -0.33 -6.69
N VAL A 87 24.33 0.23 -6.26
CA VAL A 87 24.23 1.17 -5.13
C VAL A 87 23.72 0.51 -3.85
N THR A 88 23.52 -0.80 -3.86
CA THR A 88 23.04 -1.59 -2.72
C THR A 88 23.87 -2.85 -2.57
N GLU A 89 24.01 -3.34 -1.35
CA GLU A 89 24.75 -4.56 -1.05
C GLU A 89 23.89 -5.81 -1.24
N ASN A 90 24.54 -6.95 -1.44
CA ASN A 90 23.87 -8.24 -1.50
C ASN A 90 23.37 -8.69 -0.12
N LEU A 91 22.07 -9.01 -0.02
CA LEU A 91 21.39 -9.41 1.22
C LEU A 91 20.95 -10.88 1.14
N TYR A 92 21.74 -11.76 1.76
CA TYR A 92 21.47 -13.21 1.80
C TYR A 92 20.55 -13.64 2.96
N ASN A 93 20.16 -12.70 3.82
CA ASN A 93 19.32 -12.95 4.99
C ASN A 93 17.80 -12.96 4.67
N GLY A 94 17.43 -12.65 3.43
CA GLY A 94 16.03 -12.52 2.99
C GLY A 94 15.47 -11.10 3.11
N ASN A 95 16.31 -10.12 3.43
CA ASN A 95 15.96 -8.70 3.33
C ASN A 95 16.05 -8.23 1.86
N ILE A 96 15.21 -7.27 1.48
CA ILE A 96 15.05 -6.83 0.10
C ILE A 96 16.02 -5.67 -0.15
N ARG A 97 17.03 -5.84 -1.00
CA ARG A 97 17.95 -4.75 -1.36
C ARG A 97 17.37 -3.80 -2.39
N ALA A 98 16.43 -4.25 -3.20
CA ALA A 98 15.82 -3.40 -4.22
C ALA A 98 14.44 -3.88 -4.67
N MET A 99 13.63 -2.95 -5.16
CA MET A 99 12.30 -3.21 -5.72
C MET A 99 12.12 -2.46 -7.03
N THR A 100 11.61 -3.13 -8.07
CA THR A 100 11.08 -2.47 -9.27
C THR A 100 9.56 -2.42 -9.17
N THR A 101 8.94 -1.28 -9.49
CA THR A 101 7.48 -1.08 -9.46
C THR A 101 7.00 -0.48 -10.78
N ALA A 102 6.08 -1.18 -11.45
CA ALA A 102 5.45 -0.75 -12.69
C ALA A 102 3.93 -0.66 -12.49
N LEU A 103 3.34 0.47 -12.90
CA LEU A 103 1.93 0.80 -12.66
C LEU A 103 1.26 1.28 -13.95
N MET A 104 -0.04 1.08 -14.03
CA MET A 104 -0.96 1.71 -14.98
C MET A 104 -1.83 2.69 -14.19
N ARG A 105 -1.95 3.92 -14.67
CA ARG A 105 -2.76 4.95 -14.01
C ARG A 105 -4.22 4.92 -14.49
N GLU A 106 -5.06 5.75 -13.89
CA GLU A 106 -6.49 5.93 -14.16
C GLU A 106 -6.83 6.27 -15.63
N THR A 107 -5.91 6.88 -16.38
CA THR A 107 -6.07 7.07 -17.83
C THR A 107 -5.73 5.82 -18.66
N HIS A 108 -5.57 4.66 -18.02
CA HIS A 108 -5.12 3.38 -18.58
C HIS A 108 -3.73 3.44 -19.25
N ALA A 109 -2.95 4.48 -18.92
CA ALA A 109 -1.60 4.66 -19.42
C ALA A 109 -0.59 4.01 -18.49
N LYS A 110 0.40 3.32 -19.05
CA LYS A 110 1.55 2.79 -18.31
C LYS A 110 2.45 3.95 -17.92
N VAL A 111 2.73 4.10 -16.64
CA VAL A 111 3.60 5.18 -16.14
C VAL A 111 5.06 4.75 -16.12
N ASP A 112 5.94 5.70 -15.83
CA ASP A 112 7.37 5.44 -15.69
C ASP A 112 7.63 4.40 -14.59
N VAL A 113 8.53 3.46 -14.90
CA VAL A 113 8.88 2.38 -13.97
C VAL A 113 9.92 2.88 -12.99
N VAL A 114 9.68 2.59 -11.71
CA VAL A 114 10.52 3.02 -10.60
C VAL A 114 11.33 1.85 -10.06
N GLY A 115 12.64 2.04 -9.96
CA GLY A 115 13.56 1.17 -9.27
C GLY A 115 13.96 1.81 -7.94
N ALA A 116 13.61 1.19 -6.83
CA ALA A 116 14.00 1.58 -5.48
C ALA A 116 15.16 0.71 -5.00
N ALA A 117 16.22 1.35 -4.51
CA ALA A 117 17.40 0.71 -3.93
C ALA A 117 17.47 1.05 -2.44
N TYR A 118 17.49 0.04 -1.58
CA TYR A 118 17.40 0.20 -0.12
C TYR A 118 18.74 -0.04 0.56
N THR A 119 19.04 0.79 1.56
CA THR A 119 20.20 0.63 2.45
C THR A 119 19.74 0.41 3.88
N TYR A 120 20.54 -0.31 4.65
CA TYR A 120 20.21 -0.70 6.01
C TYR A 120 21.40 -0.49 6.95
N ASP A 121 21.13 -0.34 8.24
CA ASP A 121 22.16 -0.42 9.27
C ASP A 121 22.41 -1.86 9.73
N GLN A 122 23.30 -2.03 10.72
CA GLN A 122 23.67 -3.35 11.24
C GLN A 122 22.52 -4.09 11.95
N LEU A 123 21.48 -3.37 12.38
CA LEU A 123 20.28 -3.95 12.98
C LEU A 123 19.20 -4.25 11.92
N ASN A 124 19.52 -4.10 10.63
CA ASN A 124 18.61 -4.21 9.49
C ASN A 124 17.50 -3.14 9.46
N ARG A 125 17.69 -2.01 10.16
CA ARG A 125 16.78 -0.86 10.07
C ARG A 125 17.05 -0.10 8.78
N LEU A 126 15.99 0.39 8.14
CA LEU A 126 16.10 1.08 6.85
C LEU A 126 16.79 2.43 7.02
N THR A 127 17.93 2.65 6.38
CA THR A 127 18.65 3.96 6.45
C THR A 127 18.44 4.83 5.22
N GLY A 128 18.00 4.25 4.12
CA GLY A 128 17.76 5.03 2.91
C GLY A 128 17.10 4.27 1.77
N ARG A 129 16.51 5.03 0.86
CA ARG A 129 15.93 4.62 -0.41
C ARG A 129 16.45 5.55 -1.50
N LYS A 130 17.14 4.99 -2.48
CA LYS A 130 17.56 5.68 -3.71
C LYS A 130 16.64 5.30 -4.86
N THR A 131 16.31 6.27 -5.70
CA THR A 131 15.36 6.09 -6.80
C THR A 131 16.04 6.07 -8.16
N PHE A 132 15.52 5.22 -9.04
CA PHE A 132 15.86 5.15 -10.46
C PHE A 132 14.57 5.16 -11.26
N ILE A 133 14.52 5.89 -12.37
CA ILE A 133 13.30 6.04 -13.18
C ILE A 133 13.63 5.65 -14.62
N LYS A 134 12.78 4.80 -15.21
CA LYS A 134 12.88 4.43 -16.62
C LYS A 134 11.55 4.65 -17.33
N SER A 135 11.54 5.65 -18.21
CA SER A 135 10.39 5.91 -19.06
C SER A 135 10.27 4.87 -20.17
N ASN A 136 9.01 4.56 -20.53
CA ASN A 136 8.68 3.67 -21.65
C ASN A 136 9.34 2.28 -21.59
N MET A 137 9.62 1.75 -20.39
CA MET A 137 10.23 0.41 -20.24
C MET A 137 9.32 -0.72 -20.75
N HIS A 138 8.02 -0.45 -20.87
CA HIS A 138 7.03 -1.35 -21.45
C HIS A 138 7.18 -1.54 -22.97
N LEU A 139 7.91 -0.65 -23.67
CA LEU A 139 8.12 -0.75 -25.12
C LEU A 139 9.19 -1.78 -25.49
N SER A 140 9.06 -2.36 -26.68
CA SER A 140 10.02 -3.32 -27.21
C SER A 140 11.43 -2.73 -27.30
N GLY A 141 12.44 -3.50 -26.91
CA GLY A 141 13.85 -3.10 -26.94
C GLY A 141 14.31 -2.17 -25.80
N ASN A 142 13.39 -1.65 -24.98
CA ASN A 142 13.71 -0.70 -23.89
C ASN A 142 13.63 -1.33 -22.48
N PHE A 143 13.48 -2.66 -22.39
CA PHE A 143 13.29 -3.41 -21.16
C PHE A 143 14.60 -3.66 -20.40
N THR A 144 15.25 -2.59 -19.93
CA THR A 144 16.56 -2.63 -19.30
C THR A 144 16.77 -1.47 -18.33
N TRP A 145 17.60 -1.71 -17.31
CA TRP A 145 18.14 -0.70 -16.41
C TRP A 145 19.49 -0.12 -16.86
N SER A 146 19.94 -0.39 -18.09
CA SER A 146 21.20 0.16 -18.63
C SER A 146 21.12 1.68 -18.86
N ALA A 147 22.26 2.35 -18.66
CA ALA A 147 22.47 3.79 -18.89
C ALA A 147 21.48 4.70 -18.13
N ILE A 148 21.26 4.38 -16.85
CA ILE A 148 20.38 5.13 -15.95
C ILE A 148 21.19 5.60 -14.75
N SER A 149 20.95 6.84 -14.34
CA SER A 149 21.49 7.45 -13.13
C SER A 149 20.45 7.48 -12.02
N GLU A 150 20.91 7.69 -10.79
CA GLU A 150 20.05 7.99 -9.66
C GLU A 150 19.19 9.22 -9.98
N SER A 151 17.91 9.15 -9.61
CA SER A 151 16.95 10.23 -9.71
C SER A 151 16.91 10.99 -8.39
N PRO A 152 16.82 12.33 -8.41
CA PRO A 152 16.58 13.11 -7.21
C PRO A 152 15.15 12.93 -6.66
N LYS A 153 14.22 12.37 -7.44
CA LYS A 153 12.81 12.21 -7.05
C LYS A 153 12.62 11.01 -6.13
N TRP A 154 11.67 11.10 -5.21
CA TRP A 154 11.17 10.00 -4.36
C TRP A 154 12.20 9.31 -3.46
N SER A 155 13.44 9.79 -3.43
CA SER A 155 14.48 9.25 -2.55
C SER A 155 14.17 9.64 -1.10
N SER A 156 14.67 8.85 -0.15
CA SER A 156 14.51 9.14 1.27
C SER A 156 15.70 8.65 2.09
N ALA A 157 15.96 9.31 3.22
CA ALA A 157 17.02 8.94 4.15
C ALA A 157 16.50 9.01 5.60
N TYR A 158 17.03 8.12 6.45
CA TYR A 158 16.57 7.98 7.83
C TYR A 158 17.75 7.78 8.77
N THR A 159 17.70 8.41 9.93
CA THR A 159 18.63 8.15 11.03
C THR A 159 17.87 7.80 12.30
N TYR A 160 18.52 7.07 13.21
CA TYR A 160 17.88 6.57 14.42
C TYR A 160 18.78 6.73 15.63
N ASP A 161 18.17 6.86 16.81
CA ASP A 161 18.86 6.63 18.06
C ASP A 161 19.06 5.11 18.33
N GLY A 162 19.66 4.80 19.47
CA GLY A 162 19.92 3.41 19.88
C GLY A 162 18.65 2.58 20.10
N ASN A 163 17.54 3.21 20.50
CA ASN A 163 16.25 2.55 20.76
C ASN A 163 15.37 2.48 19.50
N GLY A 164 15.78 3.12 18.41
CA GLY A 164 15.02 3.16 17.15
C GLY A 164 14.01 4.30 17.06
N ASN A 165 14.13 5.37 17.84
CA ASN A 165 13.44 6.61 17.48
C ASN A 165 14.09 7.22 16.24
N LEU A 166 13.29 7.70 15.29
CA LEU A 166 13.79 8.51 14.17
C LEU A 166 14.45 9.78 14.69
N LEU A 167 15.64 10.11 14.22
CA LEU A 167 16.30 11.38 14.53
C LEU A 167 16.16 12.36 13.36
N THR A 168 16.31 11.85 12.14
CA THR A 168 16.09 12.62 10.92
C THR A 168 15.33 11.82 9.87
N LEU A 169 14.59 12.52 9.02
CA LEU A 169 13.93 11.98 7.84
C LEU A 169 14.04 12.98 6.70
N GLU A 170 14.69 12.57 5.61
CA GLU A 170 14.69 13.32 4.35
C GLU A 170 13.76 12.63 3.36
N ARG A 171 12.99 13.39 2.58
CA ARG A 171 12.18 12.89 1.45
C ARG A 171 12.26 13.86 0.29
N ALA A 172 12.22 13.32 -0.93
CA ALA A 172 12.10 14.11 -2.15
C ALA A 172 10.82 13.74 -2.91
N GLY A 173 10.07 14.71 -3.43
CA GLY A 173 8.87 14.51 -4.25
C GLY A 173 9.10 14.68 -5.76
N ASP A 174 8.02 14.94 -6.50
CA ASP A 174 8.04 15.25 -7.94
C ASP A 174 7.04 16.37 -8.31
N ASN A 175 6.92 17.39 -7.45
CA ASN A 175 5.90 18.42 -7.65
C ASN A 175 6.35 19.86 -7.34
N ALA A 176 7.61 20.09 -6.95
CA ALA A 176 8.10 21.42 -6.64
C ALA A 176 8.73 22.13 -7.86
N THR A 177 8.61 23.47 -7.86
CA THR A 177 8.97 24.36 -8.98
C THR A 177 10.48 24.61 -9.13
N SER A 178 11.32 24.21 -8.17
CA SER A 178 12.75 24.52 -8.15
C SER A 178 13.68 23.45 -7.55
N SER A 179 13.23 22.64 -6.58
CA SER A 179 13.93 21.46 -6.03
C SER A 179 12.99 20.27 -5.95
N TYR A 180 13.51 19.06 -5.81
CA TYR A 180 12.70 17.88 -5.49
C TYR A 180 12.62 17.62 -3.99
N ASP A 181 13.47 18.25 -3.17
CA ASP A 181 13.47 18.08 -1.72
C ASP A 181 12.11 18.50 -1.16
N MET A 182 11.44 17.57 -0.48
CA MET A 182 10.11 17.72 0.11
C MET A 182 10.24 17.92 1.60
N ASP A 183 11.05 17.10 2.26
CA ASP A 183 11.26 17.21 3.70
C ASP A 183 12.73 17.07 4.07
N ASP A 184 13.15 17.82 5.09
CA ASP A 184 14.41 17.68 5.85
C ASP A 184 14.06 17.77 7.35
N LEU A 185 13.45 16.70 7.84
CA LEU A 185 12.84 16.63 9.17
C LEU A 185 13.87 16.30 10.24
N THR A 186 13.86 17.07 11.32
CA THR A 186 14.56 16.77 12.58
C THR A 186 13.55 16.52 13.70
N TYR A 187 13.67 15.36 14.35
CA TYR A 187 12.74 14.92 15.40
C TYR A 187 13.23 15.35 16.78
N ASN A 188 12.43 16.16 17.49
CA ASN A 188 12.75 16.68 18.80
C ASN A 188 11.94 15.98 19.90
N TYR A 189 12.58 15.17 20.73
CA TYR A 189 11.93 14.38 21.78
C TYR A 189 11.90 15.08 23.13
N TYR A 190 10.89 14.76 23.94
CA TYR A 190 10.92 15.12 25.36
C TYR A 190 12.06 14.38 26.08
N PRO A 191 12.84 15.06 26.93
CA PRO A 191 14.00 14.47 27.60
C PRO A 191 13.68 13.18 28.35
N ASN A 192 14.48 12.14 28.14
CA ASN A 192 14.34 10.81 28.77
C ASN A 192 13.05 10.05 28.42
N THR A 193 12.41 10.37 27.30
CA THR A 193 11.22 9.67 26.82
C THR A 193 11.37 9.31 25.34
N ASN A 194 10.46 8.48 24.81
CA ASN A 194 10.30 8.27 23.37
C ASN A 194 9.18 9.16 22.78
N GLN A 195 8.63 10.11 23.55
CA GLN A 195 7.55 11.00 23.14
C GLN A 195 8.11 12.15 22.30
N LEU A 196 7.53 12.36 21.13
CA LEU A 196 7.95 13.38 20.19
C LEU A 196 7.36 14.72 20.64
N GLY A 197 8.16 15.75 20.87
CA GLY A 197 7.65 17.08 21.22
C GLY A 197 7.29 17.90 19.98
N ARG A 198 8.12 17.84 18.94
CA ARG A 198 7.87 18.47 17.63
C ARG A 198 8.79 17.93 16.54
N VAL A 199 8.52 18.28 15.30
CA VAL A 199 9.37 18.07 14.14
C VAL A 199 9.78 19.44 13.59
N ASP A 200 11.07 19.65 13.36
CA ASP A 200 11.54 20.83 12.63
C ASP A 200 11.74 20.44 11.16
N ASP A 201 11.38 21.28 10.19
CA ASP A 201 11.61 21.05 8.75
C ASP A 201 12.42 22.19 8.15
N ALA A 202 13.55 21.85 7.51
CA ALA A 202 14.38 22.85 6.85
C ALA A 202 13.89 23.21 5.43
N ILE A 203 12.91 22.46 4.89
CA ILE A 203 12.26 22.77 3.62
C ILE A 203 11.14 23.80 3.83
N SER A 204 10.96 24.66 2.83
CA SER A 204 9.97 25.74 2.87
C SER A 204 8.56 25.20 2.66
N SER A 205 7.60 25.62 3.47
CA SER A 205 6.18 25.22 3.39
C SER A 205 5.42 25.58 2.11
N SER A 206 6.08 26.26 1.18
CA SER A 206 5.55 26.51 -0.16
C SER A 206 6.07 25.52 -1.22
N ALA A 207 6.96 24.59 -0.82
CA ALA A 207 7.52 23.58 -1.71
C ALA A 207 6.48 22.50 -2.04
N TYR A 208 5.79 21.99 -1.02
CA TYR A 208 4.74 21.00 -1.11
C TYR A 208 3.58 21.38 -0.19
N SER A 209 2.39 20.86 -0.48
CA SER A 209 1.16 21.11 0.29
C SER A 209 0.68 19.89 1.05
N ASP A 210 1.31 18.74 0.80
CA ASP A 210 0.81 17.42 1.16
C ASP A 210 1.83 16.70 2.09
N ASP A 211 2.57 17.48 2.87
CA ASP A 211 3.70 17.12 3.73
C ASP A 211 3.62 17.78 5.12
N ILE A 212 4.69 17.70 5.91
CA ILE A 212 4.76 18.27 7.25
C ILE A 212 5.74 19.44 7.28
N ASP A 213 5.23 20.62 7.62
CA ASP A 213 6.03 21.84 7.71
C ASP A 213 6.71 22.01 9.07
N ASP A 214 7.67 22.95 9.12
CA ASP A 214 8.38 23.33 10.33
C ASP A 214 7.43 23.64 11.49
N GLN A 215 7.65 23.00 12.63
CA GLN A 215 6.82 23.14 13.82
C GLN A 215 7.53 23.94 14.91
N THR A 216 6.76 24.62 15.77
CA THR A 216 7.32 25.42 16.86
C THR A 216 6.80 24.98 18.22
N GLY A 217 7.54 25.30 19.28
CA GLY A 217 7.10 25.00 20.65
C GLY A 217 7.05 23.50 20.97
N ALA A 218 6.00 23.10 21.68
CA ALA A 218 5.68 21.72 22.01
C ALA A 218 4.38 21.35 21.27
N ASN A 219 4.52 20.96 20.00
CA ASN A 219 3.42 20.71 19.09
C ASN A 219 2.56 19.51 19.51
N TYR A 220 3.22 18.43 19.95
CA TYR A 220 2.55 17.19 20.34
C TYR A 220 2.49 17.06 21.86
N SER A 221 1.28 16.95 22.41
CA SER A 221 1.08 16.72 23.84
C SER A 221 0.55 15.32 24.12
N TYR A 222 0.86 14.79 25.32
CA TYR A 222 0.51 13.42 25.71
C TYR A 222 -0.21 13.36 27.05
N ASP A 223 -1.02 12.32 27.23
CA ASP A 223 -1.55 11.93 28.55
C ASP A 223 -0.46 11.29 29.45
N GLU A 224 -0.82 10.98 30.69
CA GLU A 224 0.10 10.40 31.69
C GLU A 224 0.66 9.03 31.29
N ILE A 225 0.00 8.30 30.38
CA ILE A 225 0.43 6.98 29.90
C ILE A 225 1.05 7.01 28.50
N GLY A 226 1.14 8.19 27.90
CA GLY A 226 1.84 8.47 26.65
C GLY A 226 1.02 8.34 25.38
N ASN A 227 -0.31 8.42 25.44
CA ASN A 227 -1.12 8.59 24.23
C ASN A 227 -1.15 10.07 23.84
N LEU A 228 -1.08 10.36 22.54
CA LEU A 228 -1.21 11.72 22.01
C LEU A 228 -2.59 12.29 22.35
N ILE A 229 -2.65 13.51 22.88
CA ILE A 229 -3.90 14.21 23.21
C ILE A 229 -4.10 15.50 22.41
N SER A 230 -3.04 16.09 21.84
CA SER A 230 -3.18 17.25 20.94
C SER A 230 -2.04 17.29 19.92
N ASP A 231 -2.33 17.93 18.78
CA ASP A 231 -1.39 18.26 17.71
C ASP A 231 -1.73 19.67 17.20
N ASP A 232 -0.99 20.67 17.69
CA ASP A 232 -1.32 22.08 17.50
C ASP A 232 -1.30 22.48 16.00
N GLN A 233 -0.32 22.00 15.24
CA GLN A 233 -0.17 22.29 13.82
C GLN A 233 -1.02 21.35 12.94
N GLY A 234 -1.33 20.16 13.42
CA GLY A 234 -2.28 19.24 12.80
C GLY A 234 -3.74 19.64 12.99
N ASP A 235 -4.04 20.75 13.69
CA ASP A 235 -5.38 21.22 14.04
C ASP A 235 -6.15 20.13 14.79
N ILE A 236 -5.57 19.65 15.89
CA ILE A 236 -6.18 18.68 16.80
C ILE A 236 -6.10 19.24 18.23
N ASP A 237 -7.23 19.76 18.70
CA ASP A 237 -7.35 20.38 20.02
C ASP A 237 -7.43 19.33 21.15
N ASP A 238 -8.07 18.19 20.90
CA ASP A 238 -8.22 17.10 21.88
C ASP A 238 -8.34 15.73 21.19
N ILE A 239 -7.72 14.70 21.78
CA ILE A 239 -7.93 13.29 21.47
C ILE A 239 -8.30 12.56 22.76
N GLN A 240 -9.50 12.00 22.78
CA GLN A 240 -9.98 11.24 23.94
C GLN A 240 -9.79 9.74 23.72
N TRP A 241 -9.24 9.09 24.73
CA TRP A 241 -8.93 7.67 24.72
C TRP A 241 -9.79 6.91 25.74
N ASN A 242 -10.23 5.71 25.38
CA ASN A 242 -10.82 4.79 26.34
C ASN A 242 -9.75 3.99 27.10
N VAL A 243 -10.18 3.26 28.14
CA VAL A 243 -9.30 2.43 28.98
C VAL A 243 -8.61 1.27 28.24
N GLN A 244 -9.04 0.96 27.01
CA GLN A 244 -8.44 -0.07 26.15
C GLN A 244 -7.40 0.53 25.19
N GLY A 245 -7.11 1.83 25.26
CA GLY A 245 -6.18 2.53 24.38
C GLY A 245 -6.73 2.80 22.98
N LYS A 246 -8.06 2.98 22.85
CA LYS A 246 -8.72 3.32 21.58
C LYS A 246 -9.24 4.75 21.62
N ILE A 247 -9.11 5.46 20.49
CA ILE A 247 -9.61 6.84 20.33
C ILE A 247 -11.13 6.82 20.27
N THR A 248 -11.80 7.56 21.14
CA THR A 248 -13.27 7.68 21.13
C THR A 248 -13.77 8.99 20.56
N PHE A 249 -12.95 10.04 20.64
CA PHE A 249 -13.31 11.37 20.15
C PHE A 249 -12.05 12.13 19.71
N ILE A 250 -12.18 12.95 18.66
CA ILE A 250 -11.18 13.91 18.21
C ILE A 250 -11.88 15.24 17.97
N ASP A 251 -11.39 16.28 18.64
CA ASP A 251 -11.74 17.67 18.38
C ASP A 251 -10.76 18.22 17.34
N LYS A 252 -11.28 18.58 16.16
CA LYS A 252 -10.44 19.07 15.05
C LYS A 252 -10.26 20.58 15.07
N GLY A 253 -10.73 21.30 16.10
CA GLY A 253 -10.56 22.75 16.23
C GLY A 253 -11.27 23.55 15.13
N SER A 254 -10.68 23.60 13.93
CA SER A 254 -11.28 24.20 12.73
C SER A 254 -11.91 23.19 11.75
N GLY A 255 -11.58 21.90 11.86
CA GLY A 255 -12.12 20.81 11.04
C GLY A 255 -13.33 20.09 11.65
N PRO A 256 -13.84 19.04 10.99
CA PRO A 256 -14.97 18.26 11.49
C PRO A 256 -14.56 17.34 12.65
N ASP A 257 -15.37 17.30 13.70
CA ASP A 257 -15.15 16.43 14.85
C ASP A 257 -15.39 14.97 14.51
N LEU A 258 -14.65 14.07 15.18
CA LEU A 258 -14.75 12.64 14.93
C LEU A 258 -15.14 11.90 16.20
N THR A 259 -16.11 11.00 16.09
CA THR A 259 -16.49 10.09 17.17
C THR A 259 -16.37 8.64 16.72
N PHE A 260 -15.88 7.77 17.60
CA PHE A 260 -15.71 6.35 17.31
C PHE A 260 -16.33 5.47 18.39
N ALA A 261 -16.87 4.31 17.97
CA ALA A 261 -17.29 3.25 18.89
C ALA A 261 -16.69 1.91 18.50
N TYR A 262 -16.45 1.08 19.51
CA TYR A 262 -15.79 -0.22 19.39
C TYR A 262 -16.63 -1.32 20.02
N ASP A 263 -16.49 -2.54 19.50
CA ASP A 263 -17.01 -3.73 20.16
C ASP A 263 -16.11 -4.17 21.33
N ALA A 264 -16.54 -5.19 22.08
CA ALA A 264 -15.80 -5.74 23.21
C ALA A 264 -14.45 -6.39 22.80
N MET A 265 -14.26 -6.70 21.52
CA MET A 265 -13.01 -7.23 20.95
C MET A 265 -12.06 -6.11 20.49
N GLY A 266 -12.47 -4.84 20.59
CA GLY A 266 -11.69 -3.68 20.20
C GLY A 266 -11.73 -3.37 18.71
N ASN A 267 -12.67 -3.95 17.95
CA ASN A 267 -12.88 -3.60 16.55
C ASN A 267 -13.76 -2.35 16.45
N ARG A 268 -13.41 -1.43 15.55
CA ARG A 268 -14.25 -0.26 15.25
C ARG A 268 -15.58 -0.70 14.63
N VAL A 269 -16.69 -0.31 15.24
CA VAL A 269 -18.08 -0.61 14.80
C VAL A 269 -18.83 0.63 14.31
N MET A 270 -18.39 1.83 14.70
CA MET A 270 -18.95 3.09 14.24
C MET A 270 -17.88 4.16 14.14
N LYS A 271 -18.00 5.00 13.12
CA LYS A 271 -17.35 6.30 12.98
C LYS A 271 -18.43 7.34 12.70
N MET A 272 -18.33 8.52 13.28
CA MET A 272 -19.17 9.67 12.97
C MET A 272 -18.25 10.87 12.70
N VAL A 273 -18.53 11.59 11.62
CA VAL A 273 -17.89 12.86 11.24
C VAL A 273 -18.94 13.95 11.36
N ASP A 274 -18.68 15.00 12.16
CA ASP A 274 -19.58 16.13 12.38
C ASP A 274 -18.92 17.43 11.89
N ASP A 275 -19.45 18.03 10.83
CA ASP A 275 -18.97 19.35 10.33
C ASP A 275 -19.75 20.54 10.92
N GLY A 276 -20.60 20.28 11.93
CA GLY A 276 -21.50 21.24 12.56
C GLY A 276 -22.82 21.46 11.81
N THR A 277 -22.95 20.94 10.57
CA THR A 277 -24.15 21.04 9.73
C THR A 277 -24.73 19.66 9.40
N GLU A 278 -23.87 18.68 9.14
CA GLU A 278 -24.16 17.31 8.75
C GLU A 278 -23.34 16.34 9.60
N GLN A 279 -24.01 15.30 10.10
CA GLN A 279 -23.37 14.17 10.77
C GLN A 279 -23.38 12.95 9.85
N VAL A 280 -22.19 12.49 9.46
CA VAL A 280 -22.02 11.29 8.63
C VAL A 280 -21.51 10.13 9.48
N TYR A 281 -22.41 9.19 9.75
CA TYR A 281 -22.10 7.93 10.42
C TYR A 281 -21.67 6.88 9.40
N THR A 282 -20.62 6.13 9.71
CA THR A 282 -20.22 4.89 9.05
C THR A 282 -20.29 3.75 10.06
N TYR A 283 -21.21 2.81 9.85
CA TYR A 283 -21.31 1.59 10.64
C TYR A 283 -20.57 0.45 9.97
N TYR A 284 -19.79 -0.30 10.75
CA TYR A 284 -19.01 -1.44 10.27
C TYR A 284 -19.63 -2.73 10.77
N VAL A 285 -20.18 -3.53 9.85
CA VAL A 285 -20.69 -4.86 10.15
C VAL A 285 -19.60 -5.87 9.86
N ARG A 286 -19.29 -6.71 10.84
CA ARG A 286 -18.15 -7.64 10.79
C ARG A 286 -18.60 -9.10 10.89
N ASP A 287 -17.77 -9.99 10.36
CA ASP A 287 -17.90 -11.42 10.60
C ASP A 287 -17.37 -11.80 12.01
N ALA A 288 -17.48 -13.08 12.37
CA ALA A 288 -17.02 -13.59 13.66
C ALA A 288 -15.48 -13.54 13.83
N GLN A 289 -14.72 -13.34 12.74
CA GLN A 289 -13.26 -13.20 12.76
C GLN A 289 -12.83 -11.72 12.83
N GLY A 290 -13.78 -10.78 12.78
CA GLY A 290 -13.53 -9.35 12.83
C GLY A 290 -13.36 -8.70 11.45
N ASN A 291 -13.50 -9.42 10.34
CA ASN A 291 -13.40 -8.83 9.01
C ASN A 291 -14.65 -8.00 8.69
N ILE A 292 -14.49 -6.82 8.10
CA ILE A 292 -15.61 -5.97 7.68
C ILE A 292 -16.34 -6.66 6.52
N MET A 293 -17.58 -7.07 6.70
CA MET A 293 -18.40 -7.61 5.62
C MET A 293 -19.08 -6.51 4.82
N THR A 294 -19.62 -5.51 5.52
CA THR A 294 -20.33 -4.41 4.88
C THR A 294 -20.26 -3.14 5.71
N THR A 295 -20.36 -1.99 5.04
CA THR A 295 -20.52 -0.69 5.67
C THR A 295 -21.89 -0.10 5.36
N TYR A 296 -22.47 0.59 6.34
CA TYR A 296 -23.65 1.42 6.16
C TYR A 296 -23.29 2.86 6.44
N SER A 297 -23.79 3.79 5.63
CA SER A 297 -23.66 5.23 5.87
C SER A 297 -25.01 5.80 6.29
N ARG A 298 -25.07 6.48 7.43
CA ARG A 298 -26.24 7.28 7.84
C ARG A 298 -25.85 8.74 7.81
N ILE A 299 -26.65 9.56 7.14
CA ILE A 299 -26.44 11.00 7.00
C ILE A 299 -27.59 11.71 7.70
N ASP A 300 -27.26 12.52 8.70
CA ASP A 300 -28.20 13.27 9.53
C ASP A 300 -27.86 14.77 9.49
N ASN A 301 -28.72 15.56 8.86
CA ASN A 301 -28.53 17.01 8.69
C ASN A 301 -29.55 17.80 9.53
N GLY A 302 -30.11 17.17 10.57
CA GLY A 302 -31.15 17.73 11.43
C GLY A 302 -32.55 17.83 10.80
N SER A 303 -32.66 17.75 9.47
CA SER A 303 -33.93 17.77 8.72
C SER A 303 -34.26 16.44 8.03
N THR A 304 -33.22 15.71 7.63
CA THR A 304 -33.33 14.42 6.95
C THR A 304 -32.38 13.45 7.60
N ASP A 305 -32.84 12.22 7.78
CA ASP A 305 -32.06 11.11 8.30
C ASP A 305 -32.13 9.97 7.29
N SER A 306 -31.04 9.75 6.55
CA SER A 306 -31.00 8.81 5.44
C SER A 306 -29.93 7.75 5.65
N ILE A 307 -30.30 6.48 5.48
CA ILE A 307 -29.39 5.35 5.61
C ILE A 307 -29.15 4.72 4.24
N PHE A 308 -27.88 4.48 3.93
CA PHE A 308 -27.43 3.83 2.71
C PHE A 308 -26.61 2.59 3.05
N LEU A 309 -26.82 1.50 2.32
CA LEU A 309 -25.76 0.51 2.15
C LEU A 309 -24.61 1.21 1.40
N GLY A 310 -23.38 1.02 1.84
CA GLY A 310 -22.19 1.64 1.27
C GLY A 310 -21.34 0.64 0.48
N GLU A 311 -20.52 -0.11 1.21
CA GLU A 311 -19.56 -1.05 0.63
C GLU A 311 -19.85 -2.46 1.10
N GLN A 312 -19.72 -3.44 0.21
CA GLN A 312 -19.77 -4.86 0.55
C GLN A 312 -18.44 -5.49 0.18
N HIS A 313 -17.67 -5.90 1.18
CA HIS A 313 -16.31 -6.37 0.98
C HIS A 313 -16.26 -7.78 0.38
N ILE A 314 -15.25 -8.01 -0.44
CA ILE A 314 -14.99 -9.28 -1.13
C ILE A 314 -13.71 -9.87 -0.56
N TYR A 315 -13.77 -11.11 -0.07
CA TYR A 315 -12.66 -11.81 0.53
C TYR A 315 -12.32 -13.11 -0.19
N GLY A 316 -11.02 -13.41 -0.24
CA GLY A 316 -10.47 -14.75 -0.45
C GLY A 316 -9.76 -15.19 0.83
N SER A 317 -8.44 -15.43 0.74
CA SER A 317 -7.57 -15.55 1.92
C SER A 317 -7.29 -14.21 2.63
N GLY A 318 -7.56 -13.10 1.95
CA GLY A 318 -7.52 -11.73 2.45
C GLY A 318 -8.54 -10.87 1.69
N ARG A 319 -8.59 -9.56 1.98
CA ARG A 319 -9.48 -8.64 1.25
C ARG A 319 -9.01 -8.54 -0.21
N LEU A 320 -9.92 -8.80 -1.14
CA LEU A 320 -9.68 -8.67 -2.58
C LEU A 320 -10.21 -7.33 -3.13
N GLY A 321 -11.08 -6.67 -2.37
CA GLY A 321 -11.71 -5.41 -2.73
C GLY A 321 -13.13 -5.32 -2.17
N TYR A 322 -14.00 -4.56 -2.83
CA TYR A 322 -15.40 -4.41 -2.42
C TYR A 322 -16.31 -4.03 -3.58
N LEU A 323 -17.60 -4.33 -3.41
CA LEU A 323 -18.68 -3.78 -4.23
C LEU A 323 -19.13 -2.45 -3.62
N SER A 324 -19.00 -1.37 -4.39
CA SER A 324 -19.44 -0.03 -4.01
C SER A 324 -20.85 0.21 -4.54
N THR A 325 -21.84 0.18 -3.66
CA THR A 325 -23.25 0.36 -4.03
C THR A 325 -23.90 1.32 -3.05
N ARG A 326 -24.28 2.52 -3.49
CA ARG A 326 -25.04 3.46 -2.65
C ARG A 326 -26.53 3.18 -2.77
N ILE A 327 -27.04 2.22 -1.99
CA ILE A 327 -28.46 1.83 -2.00
C ILE A 327 -29.15 2.45 -0.79
N SER A 328 -30.16 3.29 -1.01
CA SER A 328 -30.99 3.82 0.08
C SER A 328 -31.77 2.69 0.76
N MET A 329 -31.67 2.59 2.08
CA MET A 329 -32.39 1.61 2.90
C MET A 329 -33.84 2.00 3.16
N ASP A 330 -34.23 3.24 2.83
CA ASP A 330 -35.61 3.73 2.88
C ASP A 330 -36.34 3.54 1.53
N SER A 331 -35.67 2.96 0.53
CA SER A 331 -36.28 2.70 -0.78
C SER A 331 -37.15 1.44 -0.77
N VAL A 332 -38.28 1.50 -1.50
CA VAL A 332 -39.13 0.33 -1.72
C VAL A 332 -38.35 -0.71 -2.53
N LEU A 333 -38.24 -1.93 -2.01
CA LEU A 333 -37.57 -3.02 -2.70
C LEU A 333 -38.21 -3.26 -4.09
N PRO A 334 -37.41 -3.47 -5.14
CA PRO A 334 -37.94 -3.70 -6.47
C PRO A 334 -38.87 -4.92 -6.48
N THR A 335 -40.11 -4.73 -6.93
CA THR A 335 -41.14 -5.79 -7.02
C THR A 335 -41.01 -6.65 -8.27
N THR A 336 -40.10 -6.32 -9.19
CA THR A 336 -39.81 -7.09 -10.40
C THR A 336 -38.68 -8.09 -10.14
N GLY A 337 -38.88 -9.36 -10.50
CA GLY A 337 -37.88 -10.44 -10.35
C GLY A 337 -36.66 -10.38 -11.29
N TYR A 338 -36.35 -9.23 -11.88
CA TYR A 338 -35.19 -9.05 -12.75
C TYR A 338 -34.04 -8.42 -11.96
N TYR A 339 -32.90 -9.10 -11.91
CA TYR A 339 -31.66 -8.59 -11.34
C TYR A 339 -30.69 -8.27 -12.47
N TYR A 340 -30.26 -7.01 -12.57
CA TYR A 340 -29.22 -6.60 -13.52
C TYR A 340 -27.89 -6.44 -12.79
N ARG A 341 -26.81 -6.94 -13.39
CA ARG A 341 -25.44 -6.67 -12.95
C ARG A 341 -25.00 -5.36 -13.59
N GLN A 342 -24.65 -4.37 -12.78
CA GLN A 342 -24.05 -3.13 -13.26
C GLN A 342 -22.52 -3.23 -13.12
N LEU A 343 -21.81 -3.10 -14.24
CA LEU A 343 -20.35 -3.10 -14.27
C LEU A 343 -19.77 -1.73 -13.89
N GLY A 344 -18.62 -1.73 -13.26
CA GLY A 344 -17.91 -0.56 -12.74
C GLY A 344 -18.13 -0.31 -11.25
N LEU A 345 -18.86 -1.20 -10.56
CA LEU A 345 -19.18 -1.03 -9.13
C LEU A 345 -18.29 -1.88 -8.22
N ARG A 346 -17.79 -3.01 -8.71
CA ARG A 346 -16.77 -3.77 -7.97
C ARG A 346 -15.44 -3.05 -8.14
N ARG A 347 -14.70 -2.93 -7.05
CA ARG A 347 -13.34 -2.40 -7.01
C ARG A 347 -12.45 -3.51 -6.48
N TYR A 348 -11.43 -3.88 -7.23
CA TYR A 348 -10.44 -4.89 -6.83
C TYR A 348 -9.12 -4.22 -6.49
N GLU A 349 -8.50 -4.68 -5.40
CA GLU A 349 -7.24 -4.17 -4.86
C GLU A 349 -6.07 -4.99 -5.41
N LEU A 350 -5.07 -4.30 -5.97
CA LEU A 350 -3.85 -4.90 -6.48
C LEU A 350 -2.68 -4.44 -5.61
N SER A 351 -2.27 -5.31 -4.69
CA SER A 351 -1.32 -4.96 -3.64
C SER A 351 0.07 -5.53 -3.85
N ASN A 352 1.08 -4.86 -3.29
CA ASN A 352 2.45 -5.39 -3.22
C ASN A 352 2.60 -6.46 -2.12
N HIS A 353 3.83 -6.94 -1.91
CA HIS A 353 4.16 -7.96 -0.92
C HIS A 353 3.90 -7.54 0.53
N LEU A 354 3.83 -6.23 0.83
CA LEU A 354 3.49 -5.70 2.16
C LEU A 354 1.98 -5.58 2.37
N GLY A 355 1.20 -5.63 1.28
CA GLY A 355 -0.23 -5.35 1.29
C GLY A 355 -0.58 -3.90 0.93
N ASN A 356 0.38 -3.08 0.49
CA ASN A 356 0.10 -1.73 0.01
C ASN A 356 -0.71 -1.81 -1.28
N VAL A 357 -1.91 -1.21 -1.30
CA VAL A 357 -2.77 -1.16 -2.48
C VAL A 357 -2.14 -0.23 -3.52
N LEU A 358 -1.54 -0.79 -4.56
CA LEU A 358 -0.85 -0.03 -5.60
C LEU A 358 -1.79 0.41 -6.71
N VAL A 359 -2.74 -0.44 -7.10
CA VAL A 359 -3.71 -0.13 -8.16
C VAL A 359 -5.09 -0.65 -7.76
N VAL A 360 -6.13 0.12 -8.08
CA VAL A 360 -7.53 -0.27 -7.93
C VAL A 360 -8.18 -0.32 -9.30
N ILE A 361 -8.76 -1.46 -9.65
CA ILE A 361 -9.44 -1.67 -10.94
C ILE A 361 -10.94 -1.98 -10.73
N THR A 362 -11.77 -1.73 -11.74
CA THR A 362 -13.19 -2.09 -11.70
C THR A 362 -13.48 -3.47 -12.29
N ASP A 363 -14.74 -3.93 -12.20
CA ASP A 363 -15.22 -5.08 -12.97
C ASP A 363 -15.47 -4.82 -14.46
N ARG A 364 -15.00 -3.69 -15.02
CA ARG A 364 -15.04 -3.43 -16.45
C ARG A 364 -13.76 -3.89 -17.12
N ARG A 365 -13.97 -4.62 -18.23
CA ARG A 365 -12.92 -4.95 -19.19
C ARG A 365 -13.06 -4.05 -20.41
N LEU A 366 -12.08 -3.19 -20.64
CA LEU A 366 -12.06 -2.28 -21.78
C LEU A 366 -11.51 -3.01 -23.00
N LEU A 367 -12.32 -3.10 -24.06
CA LEU A 367 -11.92 -3.77 -25.30
C LEU A 367 -11.21 -2.79 -26.22
N ILE A 368 -10.04 -3.18 -26.73
CA ILE A 368 -9.23 -2.34 -27.61
C ILE A 368 -9.43 -2.78 -29.05
N GLU A 369 -9.85 -1.85 -29.89
CA GLU A 369 -9.97 -2.05 -31.33
C GLU A 369 -8.62 -1.89 -32.04
N GLY A 370 -8.39 -2.72 -33.05
CA GLY A 370 -7.24 -2.60 -33.92
C GLY A 370 -7.34 -1.37 -34.83
N THR A 371 -6.19 -0.90 -35.31
CA THR A 371 -6.10 0.20 -36.28
C THR A 371 -5.81 -0.33 -37.69
N GLY A 372 -5.99 0.53 -38.71
CA GLY A 372 -5.69 0.18 -40.10
C GLY A 372 -6.50 -1.01 -40.61
N GLY A 373 -5.82 -2.05 -41.12
CA GLY A 373 -6.47 -3.28 -41.63
C GLY A 373 -7.19 -4.11 -40.56
N LEU A 374 -7.08 -3.74 -39.28
CA LEU A 374 -7.77 -4.37 -38.15
C LEU A 374 -8.88 -3.48 -37.57
N ALA A 375 -9.22 -2.35 -38.20
CA ALA A 375 -10.31 -1.48 -37.78
C ALA A 375 -11.63 -2.26 -37.62
N GLY A 376 -12.33 -2.03 -36.50
CA GLY A 376 -13.56 -2.75 -36.13
C GLY A 376 -13.35 -4.18 -35.60
N LYS A 377 -12.11 -4.62 -35.38
CA LYS A 377 -11.80 -5.90 -34.72
C LYS A 377 -11.16 -5.66 -33.37
N ILE A 378 -11.63 -6.38 -32.35
CA ILE A 378 -11.00 -6.38 -31.03
C ILE A 378 -9.65 -7.11 -31.11
N VAL A 379 -8.58 -6.45 -30.66
CA VAL A 379 -7.21 -6.97 -30.71
C VAL A 379 -6.62 -7.25 -29.34
N SER A 380 -7.12 -6.60 -28.29
CA SER A 380 -6.70 -6.81 -26.90
C SER A 380 -7.77 -6.29 -25.94
N ALA A 381 -7.52 -6.47 -24.65
CA ALA A 381 -8.33 -5.88 -23.58
C ALA A 381 -7.42 -5.27 -22.51
N GLU A 382 -7.95 -4.30 -21.77
CA GLU A 382 -7.28 -3.63 -20.65
C GLU A 382 -8.22 -3.55 -19.45
N PRO A 383 -7.69 -3.60 -18.21
CA PRO A 383 -8.49 -3.37 -17.03
C PRO A 383 -8.89 -1.90 -16.93
N ASP A 384 -10.08 -1.64 -16.40
CA ASP A 384 -10.52 -0.28 -16.09
C ASP A 384 -9.92 0.18 -14.76
N VAL A 385 -8.85 0.99 -14.80
CA VAL A 385 -8.14 1.49 -13.61
C VAL A 385 -8.86 2.71 -13.04
N LEU A 386 -9.15 2.69 -11.74
CA LEU A 386 -9.69 3.84 -11.00
C LEU A 386 -8.62 4.63 -10.27
N GLN A 387 -7.62 3.94 -9.72
CA GLN A 387 -6.62 4.56 -8.87
C GLN A 387 -5.29 3.84 -9.03
N ALA A 388 -4.19 4.57 -8.95
CA ALA A 388 -2.86 4.03 -8.80
C ALA A 388 -2.03 4.91 -7.86
N ASN A 389 -1.32 4.29 -6.92
CA ASN A 389 -0.53 4.94 -5.89
C ASN A 389 0.82 4.26 -5.72
N ASP A 390 1.84 5.06 -5.41
CA ASP A 390 3.14 4.58 -4.95
C ASP A 390 3.43 5.14 -3.55
N TYR A 391 4.21 4.41 -2.76
CA TYR A 391 4.40 4.71 -1.33
C TYR A 391 5.88 4.82 -0.97
N TYR A 392 6.20 5.81 -0.15
CA TYR A 392 7.45 5.83 0.59
C TYR A 392 7.50 4.61 1.54
N PRO A 393 8.70 4.20 1.99
CA PRO A 393 8.86 3.04 2.86
C PRO A 393 7.92 3.04 4.07
N PHE A 394 7.78 4.17 4.76
CA PHE A 394 6.92 4.34 5.93
C PHE A 394 5.46 4.70 5.59
N GLY A 395 5.05 4.59 4.33
CA GLY A 395 3.63 4.58 3.96
C GLY A 395 2.98 5.89 3.58
N MET A 396 3.73 7.00 3.63
CA MET A 396 3.29 8.24 2.97
C MET A 396 3.20 7.99 1.46
N MET A 397 2.17 8.52 0.81
CA MET A 397 2.05 8.45 -0.64
C MET A 397 3.10 9.33 -1.32
N MET A 398 3.62 8.90 -2.46
CA MET A 398 4.62 9.65 -3.22
C MET A 398 3.97 10.79 -4.01
N SER A 399 4.33 12.04 -3.67
CA SER A 399 3.88 13.22 -4.42
C SER A 399 4.22 13.08 -5.91
N GLY A 400 3.23 13.29 -6.78
CA GLY A 400 3.36 13.11 -8.24
C GLY A 400 3.25 11.65 -8.73
N ARG A 401 3.05 10.67 -7.84
CA ARG A 401 2.74 9.26 -8.18
C ARG A 401 1.46 8.73 -7.55
N THR A 402 0.50 9.62 -7.42
CA THR A 402 -0.87 9.32 -7.03
C THR A 402 -1.78 9.75 -8.18
N TRP A 403 -2.63 8.84 -8.62
CA TRP A 403 -3.56 9.06 -9.72
C TRP A 403 -4.90 8.48 -9.34
N GLU A 404 -5.98 9.25 -9.50
CA GLU A 404 -7.30 8.84 -9.08
C GLU A 404 -8.37 9.41 -9.99
N ALA A 405 -9.38 8.58 -10.31
CA ALA A 405 -10.59 8.98 -11.00
C ALA A 405 -11.82 8.75 -10.11
N GLY A 406 -12.59 9.82 -9.86
CA GLY A 406 -13.88 9.74 -9.18
C GLY A 406 -13.77 9.80 -7.66
N SER A 407 -14.29 8.77 -6.98
CA SER A 407 -14.35 8.75 -5.51
C SER A 407 -13.22 7.94 -4.91
N SER A 408 -12.57 8.51 -3.91
CA SER A 408 -11.38 7.94 -3.29
C SER A 408 -11.60 6.55 -2.71
N HIS A 409 -10.61 5.71 -2.95
CA HIS A 409 -10.53 4.41 -2.32
C HIS A 409 -9.84 4.59 -0.96
N ARG A 410 -10.52 4.13 0.08
CA ARG A 410 -10.15 4.36 1.49
C ARG A 410 -9.02 3.47 2.01
N TYR A 411 -8.58 2.46 1.25
CA TYR A 411 -7.53 1.53 1.68
C TYR A 411 -6.24 1.77 0.91
N GLY A 412 -5.10 1.74 1.59
CA GLY A 412 -3.82 2.07 0.97
C GLY A 412 -2.66 1.27 1.54
N PHE A 413 -1.81 1.95 2.29
CA PHE A 413 -0.62 1.36 2.90
C PHE A 413 -0.99 0.21 3.85
N ASN A 414 -0.33 -0.94 3.69
CA ASN A 414 -0.62 -2.22 4.36
C ASN A 414 -2.11 -2.65 4.33
N GLY A 415 -2.88 -2.17 3.35
CA GLY A 415 -4.32 -2.41 3.25
C GLY A 415 -5.13 -1.76 4.37
N LYS A 416 -4.52 -0.86 5.16
CA LYS A 416 -5.18 -0.12 6.23
C LYS A 416 -6.03 0.99 5.69
N GLU A 417 -7.08 1.29 6.45
CA GLU A 417 -7.96 2.40 6.13
C GLU A 417 -7.25 3.72 6.44
N PHE A 418 -7.33 4.64 5.47
CA PHE A 418 -6.96 6.03 5.65
C PHE A 418 -8.14 6.89 5.20
N VAL A 419 -8.57 7.80 6.06
CA VAL A 419 -9.53 8.84 5.72
C VAL A 419 -8.92 10.15 6.14
N GLU A 420 -8.90 11.10 5.21
CA GLU A 420 -8.23 12.40 5.39
C GLU A 420 -8.68 13.12 6.68
N SER A 421 -9.98 13.07 6.99
CA SER A 421 -10.53 13.63 8.22
C SER A 421 -9.91 13.05 9.50
N GLU A 422 -9.47 11.79 9.48
CA GLU A 422 -8.89 11.12 10.65
C GLU A 422 -7.43 11.49 10.89
N TYR A 423 -6.73 12.09 9.93
CA TYR A 423 -5.28 12.42 9.99
C TYR A 423 -4.34 11.19 10.10
N PHE A 424 -4.81 10.04 10.59
CA PHE A 424 -4.05 8.80 10.80
C PHE A 424 -4.64 7.58 10.07
N GLN A 425 -3.85 6.50 10.03
CA GLN A 425 -4.28 5.16 9.61
C GLN A 425 -4.67 4.30 10.82
N ASP A 426 -5.82 3.64 10.74
CA ASP A 426 -6.28 2.70 11.77
C ASP A 426 -5.62 1.33 11.57
N TYR A 427 -4.67 0.97 12.44
CA TYR A 427 -4.04 -0.35 12.41
C TYR A 427 -4.81 -1.40 13.21
N GLY A 428 -5.88 -1.02 13.89
CA GLY A 428 -6.63 -1.84 14.81
C GLY A 428 -6.31 -1.41 16.24
N MET A 429 -5.14 -1.77 16.76
CA MET A 429 -4.77 -1.47 18.16
C MET A 429 -4.20 -0.06 18.36
N ARG A 430 -3.59 0.52 17.32
CA ARG A 430 -2.99 1.85 17.37
C ARG A 430 -3.34 2.65 16.12
N ALA A 431 -3.26 3.96 16.24
CA ALA A 431 -3.33 4.90 15.14
C ALA A 431 -1.91 5.26 14.67
N TYR A 432 -1.68 5.21 13.36
CA TYR A 432 -0.38 5.43 12.74
C TYR A 432 -0.38 6.71 11.88
N LEU A 433 0.64 7.55 12.03
CA LEU A 433 0.86 8.74 11.22
C LEU A 433 1.97 8.48 10.19
N PRO A 434 1.63 8.31 8.90
CA PRO A 434 2.63 8.08 7.85
C PRO A 434 3.52 9.29 7.58
N LEU A 435 3.02 10.52 7.82
CA LEU A 435 3.76 11.77 7.59
C LEU A 435 5.04 11.84 8.43
N ILE A 436 4.97 11.39 9.68
CA ILE A 436 6.11 11.35 10.63
C ILE A 436 6.60 9.93 10.93
N ALA A 437 6.10 8.93 10.18
CA ALA A 437 6.48 7.53 10.28
C ALA A 437 6.37 6.89 11.69
N ARG A 438 5.35 7.26 12.48
CA ARG A 438 5.24 6.87 13.90
C ARG A 438 3.79 6.57 14.33
N PHE A 439 3.63 5.70 15.33
CA PHE A 439 2.37 5.56 16.05
C PHE A 439 2.18 6.72 17.04
N ILE A 440 0.92 7.05 17.34
CA ILE A 440 0.58 8.15 18.27
C ILE A 440 0.25 7.67 19.70
N SER A 441 0.30 6.36 19.94
CA SER A 441 0.10 5.75 21.25
C SER A 441 1.20 4.75 21.58
N VAL A 442 1.38 4.52 22.88
CA VAL A 442 2.36 3.57 23.39
C VAL A 442 1.98 2.13 23.03
N ASP A 443 2.95 1.37 22.54
CA ASP A 443 2.78 -0.05 22.26
C ASP A 443 2.29 -0.85 23.49
N PRO A 444 1.14 -1.54 23.41
CA PRO A 444 0.68 -2.45 24.46
C PRO A 444 1.67 -3.58 24.77
N LEU A 445 2.46 -4.01 23.77
CA LEU A 445 3.46 -5.07 23.88
C LEU A 445 4.87 -4.57 24.18
N ARG A 446 5.08 -3.28 24.48
CA ARG A 446 6.41 -2.69 24.76
C ARG A 446 7.29 -3.50 25.73
N PHE A 447 6.69 -4.15 26.73
CA PHE A 447 7.43 -4.94 27.72
C PHE A 447 8.09 -6.20 27.14
N LYS A 448 7.60 -6.69 25.99
CA LYS A 448 8.20 -7.80 25.24
C LYS A 448 9.36 -7.36 24.35
N TYR A 449 9.42 -6.06 24.02
CA TYR A 449 10.39 -5.46 23.12
C TYR A 449 11.06 -4.24 23.76
N PRO A 450 11.72 -4.39 24.93
CA PRO A 450 12.36 -3.27 25.63
C PRO A 450 13.47 -2.60 24.82
N GLU A 451 13.99 -3.26 23.79
CA GLU A 451 15.00 -2.75 22.87
C GLU A 451 14.44 -1.84 21.77
N LEU A 452 13.11 -1.75 21.62
CA LEU A 452 12.45 -0.94 20.60
C LEU A 452 11.75 0.28 21.22
N SER A 453 11.76 1.38 20.49
CA SER A 453 10.93 2.54 20.83
C SER A 453 9.46 2.14 20.88
N THR A 454 8.72 2.70 21.83
CA THR A 454 7.30 2.39 22.06
C THR A 454 6.35 2.94 20.99
N TYR A 455 6.87 3.76 20.06
CA TYR A 455 6.10 4.42 18.99
C TYR A 455 6.57 4.04 17.58
N GLN A 456 7.56 3.15 17.48
CA GLN A 456 8.17 2.76 16.20
C GLN A 456 7.21 1.95 15.32
N PHE A 457 7.42 2.02 14.01
CA PHE A 457 6.68 1.26 13.03
C PHE A 457 7.48 0.07 12.49
N ALA A 458 6.94 -1.14 12.62
CA ALA A 458 7.47 -2.38 12.03
C ALA A 458 8.98 -2.63 12.27
N SER A 459 9.45 -2.39 13.49
CA SER A 459 10.85 -2.40 13.94
C SER A 459 11.79 -1.50 13.13
N ASN A 460 11.28 -0.42 12.53
CA ASN A 460 11.96 0.41 11.53
C ASN A 460 12.43 -0.37 10.30
N THR A 461 11.68 -1.41 9.94
CA THR A 461 12.00 -2.26 8.80
C THR A 461 10.83 -2.37 7.80
N PRO A 462 10.32 -1.24 7.28
CA PRO A 462 9.03 -1.22 6.59
C PRO A 462 9.06 -1.77 5.15
N ILE A 463 10.20 -2.32 4.68
CA ILE A 463 10.34 -2.90 3.34
C ILE A 463 10.12 -4.42 3.34
N TRP A 464 10.56 -5.12 4.38
CA TRP A 464 10.41 -6.57 4.50
C TRP A 464 9.40 -6.97 5.59
N ALA A 465 8.95 -6.03 6.43
CA ALA A 465 7.96 -6.25 7.47
C ALA A 465 6.84 -5.22 7.38
N SER A 466 5.63 -5.63 7.74
CA SER A 466 4.48 -4.76 7.96
C SER A 466 4.03 -4.88 9.42
N ASP A 467 3.32 -3.89 9.94
CA ASP A 467 2.60 -4.04 11.20
C ASP A 467 1.16 -4.48 10.91
N VAL A 468 0.74 -5.67 11.37
CA VAL A 468 -0.53 -6.27 10.94
C VAL A 468 -1.71 -5.78 11.76
N ASP A 469 -1.52 -5.50 13.04
CA ASP A 469 -2.56 -5.11 13.99
C ASP A 469 -2.18 -3.89 14.85
N GLY A 470 -1.01 -3.31 14.57
CA GLY A 470 -0.42 -2.21 15.32
C GLY A 470 0.32 -2.70 16.55
N LEU A 471 0.90 -3.90 16.58
CA LEU A 471 1.61 -4.44 17.75
C LEU A 471 3.04 -4.88 17.43
N GLU A 472 3.25 -5.69 16.38
CA GLU A 472 4.58 -6.17 16.05
C GLU A 472 4.89 -6.20 14.54
N ALA A 473 6.19 -6.18 14.25
CA ALA A 473 6.70 -6.38 12.91
C ALA A 473 6.43 -7.82 12.44
N TRP A 474 5.70 -7.95 11.34
CA TRP A 474 5.45 -9.23 10.67
C TRP A 474 6.24 -9.30 9.37
N VAL A 475 7.22 -10.21 9.31
CA VAL A 475 8.10 -10.37 8.14
C VAL A 475 7.31 -10.98 6.98
N LYS A 476 7.03 -10.17 5.95
CA LYS A 476 6.26 -10.52 4.75
C LYS A 476 7.06 -11.30 3.71
N THR A 477 8.38 -11.44 3.90
CA THR A 477 9.26 -12.15 2.94
C THR A 477 9.36 -13.66 3.18
N ARG A 478 8.77 -14.17 4.27
CA ARG A 478 8.86 -15.58 4.69
C ARG A 478 7.48 -16.16 5.02
N ASP A 479 6.56 -16.13 4.06
CA ASP A 479 5.19 -16.65 4.22
C ASP A 479 5.08 -18.18 4.31
N TRP A 480 6.19 -18.89 4.45
CA TRP A 480 6.17 -20.33 4.63
C TRP A 480 6.34 -20.62 6.12
N SER A 481 5.23 -20.86 6.79
CA SER A 481 5.28 -21.44 8.12
C SER A 481 5.96 -22.82 8.04
N ARG A 482 6.50 -23.29 9.15
CA ARG A 482 7.07 -24.66 9.21
C ARG A 482 6.05 -25.72 8.75
N LYS A 483 4.74 -25.47 8.93
CA LYS A 483 3.66 -26.33 8.44
C LYS A 483 3.51 -26.29 6.92
N ASP A 484 3.69 -25.12 6.29
CA ASP A 484 3.63 -24.97 4.83
C ASP A 484 4.83 -25.63 4.16
N LEU A 485 6.01 -25.56 4.79
CA LEU A 485 7.21 -26.27 4.36
C LEU A 485 7.01 -27.80 4.41
N PHE A 486 6.36 -28.33 5.47
CA PHE A 486 6.01 -29.75 5.54
C PHE A 486 4.92 -30.14 4.54
N GLY A 487 3.95 -29.25 4.27
CA GLY A 487 2.92 -29.44 3.25
C GLY A 487 3.52 -29.54 1.84
N PHE A 488 4.43 -28.62 1.51
CA PHE A 488 5.13 -28.63 0.23
C PHE A 488 6.09 -29.80 0.10
N GLN A 489 6.87 -30.13 1.14
CA GLN A 489 7.73 -31.31 1.14
C GLN A 489 6.91 -32.57 0.86
N ARG A 490 5.71 -32.68 1.46
CA ARG A 490 4.80 -33.79 1.23
C ARG A 490 4.24 -33.80 -0.19
N PHE A 491 3.86 -32.64 -0.72
CA PHE A 491 3.42 -32.49 -2.12
C PHE A 491 4.52 -32.89 -3.10
N VAL A 492 5.74 -32.36 -2.94
CA VAL A 492 6.91 -32.67 -3.78
C VAL A 492 7.23 -34.16 -3.72
N ASN A 493 7.25 -34.76 -2.53
CA ASN A 493 7.50 -36.20 -2.41
C ASN A 493 6.39 -37.03 -3.10
N THR A 494 5.13 -36.62 -2.98
CA THR A 494 4.00 -37.29 -3.64
C THR A 494 4.10 -37.16 -5.16
N GLU A 495 4.53 -36.01 -5.67
CA GLU A 495 4.67 -35.76 -7.11
C GLU A 495 5.91 -36.46 -7.69
N ILE A 496 7.01 -36.52 -6.93
CA ILE A 496 8.18 -37.35 -7.26
C ILE A 496 7.77 -38.83 -7.31
N GLU A 497 7.04 -39.34 -6.31
CA GLU A 497 6.53 -40.71 -6.30
C GLU A 497 5.61 -40.98 -7.50
N ARG A 498 4.73 -40.03 -7.86
CA ARG A 498 3.86 -40.15 -9.05
C ARG A 498 4.64 -40.19 -10.37
N ILE A 499 5.77 -39.46 -10.45
CA ILE A 499 6.64 -39.41 -11.62
C ILE A 499 7.52 -40.66 -11.70
N THR A 500 7.98 -41.19 -10.56
CA THR A 500 8.85 -42.38 -10.50
C THR A 500 8.10 -43.70 -10.47
N SER A 501 6.78 -43.70 -10.20
CA SER A 501 5.94 -44.89 -10.20
C SER A 501 5.36 -45.26 -11.57
N ASN A 502 5.84 -44.68 -12.67
CA ASN A 502 5.51 -45.13 -14.03
C ASN A 502 6.51 -46.19 -14.52
N ASP A 503 6.59 -47.28 -13.76
CA ASP A 503 7.02 -48.61 -14.22
C ASP A 503 5.87 -49.61 -14.04
#